data_AF-A0A6B3GMV3-F1
#
_entry.id   AF-A0A6B3GMV3-F1
#
_cell.length_a   1.000
_cell.length_b   1.000
_cell.length_c   1.000
_cell.angle_alpha   90.00
_cell.angle_beta   90.00
_cell.angle_gamma   90.00
#
_symmetry.space_group_name_H-M   'P 1'
#
loop_
_entity.id
_entity.type
_entity.pdbx_description
1 polymer ?
#
loop_
_entity_poly.entity_id
_entity_poly.type
_entity_poly.pdbx_seq_one_letter_code
_entity_poly.pdbx_strand_id
1 'polypeptide(L)'
;WPGWEDCAVPPARLGAYLRDFRALLAEHGLRGTPYGHFGDGCIHVRIDFDLITEAGVARFRRFSEETADLVVAHGGSLSGEHGDGQARAELLPRMYGDELVALFGRFKDLWDPVGGLNPGMLARPDRLDTNLRFSVLPKRPVDVEFGYPQDGGDFAGAVRRCVGVAKCR
;
A
#
# COMPACT_ATOMS: atom_id res chain seq x y z
N TRP A 1 -0.77 7.09 5.70
CA TRP A 1 -1.56 5.91 5.32
C TRP A 1 -0.57 4.76 5.13
N PRO A 2 -0.83 3.55 5.67
CA PRO A 2 0.08 2.42 5.51
C PRO A 2 -0.11 1.78 4.14
N GLY A 3 0.31 2.46 3.06
CA GLY A 3 0.00 2.05 1.69
C GLY A 3 0.91 0.95 1.13
N TRP A 4 2.10 0.76 1.70
CA TRP A 4 3.13 -0.13 1.16
C TRP A 4 3.70 -1.12 2.20
N GLU A 5 3.70 -0.71 3.47
CA GLU A 5 4.49 -1.19 4.61
C GLU A 5 4.39 -2.66 4.98
N ASP A 6 5.02 -3.52 4.19
CA ASP A 6 5.13 -4.94 4.52
C ASP A 6 6.18 -5.67 3.69
N CYS A 7 7.28 -5.03 3.30
CA CYS A 7 8.25 -5.70 2.45
C CYS A 7 9.27 -6.47 3.27
N ALA A 8 9.53 -7.70 2.86
CA ALA A 8 10.54 -8.56 3.46
C ALA A 8 11.68 -8.81 2.47
N VAL A 9 12.92 -8.62 2.89
CA VAL A 9 14.11 -9.02 2.12
C VAL A 9 14.95 -9.98 2.97
N PRO A 10 15.82 -10.81 2.38
CA PRO A 10 16.75 -11.62 3.16
C PRO A 10 17.52 -10.74 4.17
N PRO A 11 17.61 -11.11 5.47
CA PRO A 11 18.23 -10.25 6.49
C PRO A 11 19.65 -9.79 6.14
N ALA A 12 20.43 -10.63 5.45
CA ALA A 12 21.76 -10.29 4.96
C ALA A 12 21.79 -9.14 3.94
N ARG A 13 20.67 -8.89 3.24
CA ARG A 13 20.51 -7.82 2.24
C ARG A 13 19.82 -6.58 2.79
N LEU A 14 19.24 -6.65 4.00
CA LEU A 14 18.43 -5.59 4.59
C LEU A 14 19.14 -4.23 4.62
N GLY A 15 20.42 -4.20 5.00
CA GLY A 15 21.18 -2.95 5.05
C GLY A 15 21.35 -2.27 3.68
N ALA A 16 21.51 -3.06 2.60
CA ALA A 16 21.59 -2.53 1.24
C ALA A 16 20.22 -2.04 0.76
N TYR A 17 19.18 -2.86 0.95
CA TYR A 17 17.80 -2.51 0.66
C TYR A 17 17.38 -1.18 1.33
N LEU A 18 17.66 -0.99 2.63
CA LEU A 18 17.29 0.23 3.35
C LEU A 18 17.99 1.48 2.82
N ARG A 19 19.21 1.36 2.28
CA ARG A 19 19.91 2.51 1.65
C ARG A 19 19.26 2.90 0.33
N ASP A 20 19.00 1.92 -0.52
CA ASP A 20 18.38 2.14 -1.82
C ASP A 20 16.94 2.65 -1.65
N PHE A 21 16.18 2.06 -0.72
CA PHE A 21 14.83 2.49 -0.40
C PHE A 21 14.79 3.93 0.14
N ARG A 22 15.76 4.33 0.96
CA ARG A 22 15.89 5.72 1.42
C ARG A 22 16.23 6.68 0.27
N ALA A 23 17.06 6.25 -0.68
CA ALA A 23 17.35 7.04 -1.87
C ALA A 23 16.09 7.22 -2.73
N LEU A 24 15.31 6.15 -2.93
CA LEU A 24 14.05 6.18 -3.67
C LEU A 24 13.02 7.11 -3.01
N LEU A 25 12.88 7.08 -1.68
CA LEU A 25 12.05 8.05 -0.96
C LEU A 25 12.47 9.50 -1.26
N ALA A 26 13.78 9.78 -1.22
CA ALA A 26 14.30 11.12 -1.47
C ALA A 26 14.05 11.59 -2.92
N GLU A 27 14.19 10.70 -3.91
CA GLU A 27 13.91 10.98 -5.32
C GLU A 27 12.45 11.41 -5.55
N HIS A 28 11.51 10.77 -4.86
CA HIS A 28 10.09 11.14 -4.94
C HIS A 28 9.69 12.30 -4.00
N GLY A 29 10.64 12.84 -3.23
CA GLY A 29 10.38 13.88 -2.23
C GLY A 29 9.43 13.41 -1.12
N LEU A 30 9.55 12.14 -0.73
CA LEU A 30 8.76 11.48 0.31
C LEU A 30 9.59 11.28 1.58
N ARG A 31 8.92 11.23 2.72
CA ARG A 31 9.52 10.90 4.02
C ARG A 31 8.92 9.61 4.54
N GLY A 32 9.78 8.73 5.03
CA GLY A 32 9.41 7.45 5.60
C GLY A 32 9.96 7.26 7.01
N THR A 33 9.15 6.77 7.95
CA THR A 33 9.65 6.30 9.27
C THR A 33 9.60 4.78 9.34
N PRO A 34 10.76 4.08 9.25
CA PRO A 34 10.80 2.63 9.31
C PRO A 34 10.67 2.07 10.73
N TYR A 35 10.02 0.92 10.84
CA TYR A 35 9.84 0.09 12.03
C TYR A 35 9.56 -1.36 11.60
N GLY A 36 9.53 -2.32 12.53
CA GLY A 36 9.17 -3.70 12.22
C GLY A 36 10.21 -4.73 12.64
N HIS A 37 10.17 -5.87 11.97
CA HIS A 37 10.88 -7.09 12.32
C HIS A 37 12.22 -7.16 11.60
N PHE A 38 13.16 -6.30 11.99
CA PHE A 38 14.49 -6.22 11.35
C PHE A 38 15.23 -7.58 11.35
N GLY A 39 15.04 -8.42 12.36
CA GLY A 39 15.64 -9.75 12.44
C GLY A 39 15.17 -10.69 11.32
N ASP A 40 13.92 -10.52 10.88
CA ASP A 40 13.29 -11.29 9.81
C ASP A 40 13.41 -10.60 8.45
N GLY A 41 14.02 -9.41 8.41
CA GLY A 41 14.13 -8.59 7.21
C GLY A 41 12.80 -8.00 6.74
N CYS A 42 11.73 -8.08 7.55
CA CYS A 42 10.42 -7.52 7.27
C CYS A 42 10.29 -6.11 7.86
N ILE A 43 10.09 -5.12 7.00
CA ILE A 43 10.07 -3.71 7.38
C ILE A 43 8.75 -3.05 7.01
N HIS A 44 8.21 -2.32 7.97
CA HIS A 44 7.10 -1.38 7.81
C HIS A 44 7.66 0.04 7.79
N VAL A 45 7.08 0.94 7.01
CA VAL A 45 7.56 2.32 6.94
C VAL A 45 6.47 3.34 6.63
N ARG A 46 6.20 4.24 7.58
CA ARG A 46 5.16 5.26 7.43
C ARG A 46 5.56 6.34 6.44
N ILE A 47 4.98 6.29 5.25
CA ILE A 47 5.22 7.25 4.17
C ILE A 47 4.13 8.32 4.12
N ASP A 48 4.53 9.58 3.92
CA ASP A 48 3.67 10.75 3.81
C ASP A 48 3.09 10.95 2.40
N PHE A 49 2.52 9.89 1.81
CA PHE A 49 1.83 9.98 0.53
C PHE A 49 0.66 10.97 0.56
N ASP A 50 0.55 11.77 -0.50
CA ASP A 50 -0.67 12.48 -0.87
C ASP A 50 -1.53 11.57 -1.76
N LEU A 51 -2.63 11.07 -1.21
CA LEU A 51 -3.59 10.20 -1.91
C LEU A 51 -4.90 10.92 -2.23
N ILE A 52 -4.86 12.25 -2.28
CA ILE A 52 -6.02 13.11 -2.49
C ILE A 52 -5.90 13.81 -3.84
N THR A 53 -4.73 14.37 -4.13
CA THR A 53 -4.51 15.05 -5.41
C THR A 53 -4.13 14.06 -6.50
N GLU A 54 -4.49 14.36 -7.75
CA GLU A 54 -4.13 13.55 -8.91
C GLU A 54 -2.61 13.37 -9.03
N ALA A 55 -1.85 14.46 -8.85
CA ALA A 55 -0.38 14.42 -8.85
C ALA A 55 0.18 13.55 -7.72
N GLY A 56 -0.40 13.62 -6.53
CA GLY A 56 -0.05 12.80 -5.38
C GLY A 56 -0.27 11.31 -5.64
N VAL A 57 -1.45 10.96 -6.17
CA VAL A 57 -1.80 9.57 -6.54
C VAL A 57 -0.90 9.05 -7.65
N ALA A 58 -0.61 9.85 -8.67
CA ALA A 58 0.32 9.47 -9.73
C ALA A 58 1.74 9.23 -9.19
N ARG A 59 2.20 10.02 -8.21
CA ARG A 59 3.48 9.80 -7.52
C ARG A 59 3.45 8.54 -6.67
N PHE A 60 2.38 8.29 -5.91
CA PHE A 60 2.20 7.05 -5.17
C PHE A 60 2.34 5.83 -6.10
N ARG A 61 1.69 5.87 -7.27
CA ARG A 61 1.77 4.79 -8.25
C ARG A 61 3.20 4.53 -8.72
N ARG A 62 3.90 5.57 -9.20
CA ARG A 62 5.29 5.42 -9.66
C ARG A 62 6.20 4.89 -8.56
N PHE A 63 6.09 5.45 -7.35
CA PHE A 63 6.86 4.99 -6.21
C PHE A 63 6.57 3.52 -5.87
N SER A 64 5.30 3.08 -5.86
CA SER A 64 4.93 1.69 -5.59
C SER A 64 5.46 0.73 -6.66
N GLU A 65 5.39 1.11 -7.93
CA GLU A 65 5.97 0.33 -9.03
C GLU A 65 7.50 0.20 -8.87
N GLU A 66 8.22 1.30 -8.66
CA GLU A 66 9.68 1.28 -8.50
C GLU A 66 10.12 0.56 -7.22
N THR A 67 9.35 0.68 -6.15
CA THR A 67 9.65 -0.04 -4.90
C THR A 67 9.44 -1.55 -5.06
N ALA A 68 8.46 -1.99 -5.86
CA ALA A 68 8.32 -3.41 -6.17
C ALA A 68 9.56 -3.95 -6.89
N ASP A 69 10.09 -3.20 -7.86
CA ASP A 69 11.31 -3.57 -8.58
C ASP A 69 12.51 -3.63 -7.63
N LEU A 70 12.61 -2.65 -6.73
CA LEU A 70 13.67 -2.61 -5.72
C LEU A 70 13.63 -3.82 -4.79
N VAL A 71 12.45 -4.17 -4.27
CA VAL A 71 12.28 -5.33 -3.38
C VAL A 71 12.67 -6.62 -4.10
N VAL A 72 12.22 -6.81 -5.34
CA VAL A 72 12.56 -7.98 -6.16
C VAL A 72 14.06 -8.03 -6.48
N ALA A 73 14.69 -6.90 -6.79
CA ALA A 73 16.14 -6.81 -7.00
C ALA A 73 16.93 -7.18 -5.75
N HIS A 74 16.35 -6.98 -4.56
CA HIS A 74 16.87 -7.44 -3.27
C HIS A 74 16.49 -8.88 -2.89
N GLY A 75 15.82 -9.62 -3.79
CA GLY A 75 15.38 -10.99 -3.56
C GLY A 75 14.28 -11.10 -2.51
N GLY A 76 13.48 -10.05 -2.34
CA GLY A 76 12.45 -9.95 -1.33
C GLY A 76 11.03 -10.27 -1.81
N SER A 77 10.09 -10.13 -0.87
CA SER A 77 8.65 -10.21 -1.05
C SER A 77 7.98 -8.85 -0.86
N LEU A 78 6.99 -8.54 -1.70
CA LEU A 78 6.18 -7.33 -1.57
C LEU A 78 5.32 -7.34 -0.29
N SER A 79 5.00 -8.53 0.21
CA SER A 79 4.28 -8.75 1.47
C SER A 79 4.97 -9.82 2.32
N GLY A 80 5.33 -9.47 3.56
CA GLY A 80 5.90 -10.35 4.58
C GLY A 80 4.85 -11.00 5.46
N GLU A 81 3.83 -10.25 5.90
CA GLU A 81 2.80 -10.74 6.84
C GLU A 81 1.35 -10.34 6.52
N HIS A 82 1.12 -9.22 5.83
CA HIS A 82 -0.21 -8.62 5.67
C HIS A 82 -1.04 -9.14 4.49
N GLY A 83 -0.40 -9.86 3.56
CA GLY A 83 -0.94 -10.22 2.27
C GLY A 83 -0.98 -9.05 1.27
N ASP A 84 -1.26 -9.37 0.01
CA ASP A 84 -1.17 -8.38 -1.07
C ASP A 84 -2.41 -7.49 -1.18
N GLY A 85 -3.61 -8.10 -1.07
CA GLY A 85 -4.90 -7.42 -1.20
C GLY A 85 -4.99 -6.58 -2.47
N GLN A 86 -5.67 -5.44 -2.43
CA GLN A 86 -5.64 -4.47 -3.53
C GLN A 86 -4.31 -3.70 -3.59
N ALA A 87 -3.67 -3.51 -2.44
CA ALA A 87 -2.55 -2.59 -2.29
C ALA A 87 -1.32 -2.99 -3.10
N ARG A 88 -1.15 -4.30 -3.36
CA ARG A 88 0.06 -4.86 -4.01
C ARG A 88 -0.23 -5.83 -5.13
N ALA A 89 -1.45 -6.36 -5.24
CA ALA A 89 -1.74 -7.45 -6.17
C ALA A 89 -1.47 -7.10 -7.65
N GLU A 90 -1.69 -5.85 -8.06
CA GLU A 90 -1.33 -5.38 -9.42
C GLU A 90 0.17 -5.55 -9.71
N LEU A 91 1.03 -5.53 -8.69
CA LEU A 91 2.48 -5.58 -8.80
C LEU A 91 3.06 -7.00 -8.67
N LEU A 92 2.22 -8.01 -8.36
CA LEU A 92 2.67 -9.40 -8.25
C LEU A 92 3.40 -9.95 -9.48
N PRO A 93 3.09 -9.54 -10.73
CA PRO A 93 3.88 -9.96 -11.89
C PRO A 93 5.36 -9.59 -11.81
N ARG A 94 5.73 -8.51 -11.10
CA ARG A 94 7.15 -8.13 -10.88
C ARG A 94 7.90 -9.19 -10.08
N MET A 95 7.22 -9.85 -9.16
CA MET A 95 7.81 -10.80 -8.22
C MET A 95 7.69 -12.26 -8.69
N TYR A 96 6.52 -12.62 -9.22
CA TYR A 96 6.19 -13.99 -9.59
C TYR A 96 6.27 -14.27 -11.09
N GLY A 97 6.31 -13.22 -11.92
CA GLY A 97 6.19 -13.33 -13.37
C GLY A 97 4.76 -13.61 -13.85
N ASP A 98 4.52 -13.32 -15.13
CA ASP A 98 3.18 -13.40 -15.73
C ASP A 98 2.62 -14.83 -15.73
N GLU A 99 3.46 -15.85 -15.90
CA GLU A 99 3.03 -17.25 -15.95
C GLU A 99 2.41 -17.71 -14.62
N LEU A 100 3.08 -17.40 -13.50
CA LEU A 100 2.62 -17.79 -12.18
C LEU A 100 1.40 -16.96 -11.74
N VAL A 101 1.35 -15.67 -12.08
CA VAL A 101 0.16 -14.86 -11.82
C VAL A 101 -1.03 -15.33 -12.66
N ALA A 102 -0.82 -15.76 -13.91
CA ALA A 102 -1.86 -16.36 -14.73
C ALA A 102 -2.38 -17.69 -14.13
N LEU A 103 -1.53 -18.46 -13.43
CA LEU A 103 -1.96 -19.63 -12.66
C LEU A 103 -2.88 -19.25 -11.48
N PHE A 104 -2.61 -18.15 -10.78
CA PHE A 104 -3.51 -17.64 -9.72
C PHE A 104 -4.89 -17.32 -10.27
N GLY A 105 -4.95 -16.67 -11.45
CA GLY A 105 -6.19 -16.42 -12.17
C GLY A 105 -6.94 -17.70 -12.52
N ARG A 106 -6.27 -18.71 -13.10
CA ARG A 106 -6.91 -20.00 -13.42
C ARG A 106 -7.44 -20.72 -12.18
N PHE A 107 -6.68 -20.71 -11.09
CA PHE A 107 -7.13 -21.29 -9.84
C PHE A 107 -8.37 -20.57 -9.32
N LYS A 108 -8.38 -19.23 -9.33
CA LYS A 108 -9.54 -18.41 -8.94
C LYS A 108 -10.78 -18.77 -9.76
N ASP A 109 -10.63 -18.88 -11.08
CA ASP A 109 -11.74 -19.15 -12.01
C ASP A 109 -12.34 -20.55 -11.82
N LEU A 110 -11.56 -21.53 -11.33
CA LEU A 110 -12.05 -22.88 -11.00
C LEU A 110 -12.96 -22.90 -9.76
N TRP A 111 -12.64 -22.08 -8.75
CA TRP A 111 -13.33 -22.07 -7.46
C TRP A 111 -14.40 -20.99 -7.33
N ASP A 112 -14.32 -19.94 -8.16
CA ASP A 112 -15.26 -18.83 -8.19
C ASP A 112 -15.64 -18.46 -9.63
N PRO A 113 -16.31 -19.37 -10.36
CA PRO A 113 -16.64 -19.17 -11.78
C PRO A 113 -17.59 -17.98 -12.03
N VAL A 114 -18.32 -17.53 -11.01
CA VAL A 114 -19.22 -16.37 -11.08
C VAL A 114 -18.51 -15.07 -10.64
N GLY A 115 -17.32 -15.16 -10.04
CA GLY A 115 -16.53 -14.01 -9.62
C GLY A 115 -17.10 -13.27 -8.40
N GLY A 116 -17.85 -13.95 -7.52
CA GLY A 116 -18.51 -13.32 -6.37
C GLY A 116 -17.64 -13.21 -5.12
N LEU A 117 -16.55 -13.98 -5.02
CA LEU A 117 -15.70 -14.04 -3.84
C LEU A 117 -14.61 -12.96 -3.90
N ASN A 118 -14.89 -11.79 -3.33
CA ASN A 118 -13.95 -10.67 -3.20
C ASN A 118 -13.37 -10.19 -4.56
N PRO A 119 -14.22 -9.70 -5.49
CA PRO A 119 -13.78 -9.24 -6.81
C PRO A 119 -12.80 -8.07 -6.72
N GLY A 120 -11.94 -7.92 -7.74
CA GLY A 120 -10.97 -6.81 -7.81
C GLY A 120 -9.73 -7.00 -6.92
N MET A 121 -9.51 -8.20 -6.38
CA MET A 121 -8.45 -8.50 -5.40
C MET A 121 -7.59 -9.69 -5.84
N LEU A 122 -6.31 -9.68 -5.44
CA LEU A 122 -5.34 -10.78 -5.59
C LEU A 122 -5.16 -11.32 -7.02
N ALA A 123 -6.04 -12.22 -7.47
CA ALA A 123 -5.91 -12.94 -8.73
C ALA A 123 -6.39 -12.10 -9.93
N ARG A 124 -7.34 -11.19 -9.72
CA ARG A 124 -7.87 -10.26 -10.72
C ARG A 124 -7.94 -8.86 -10.10
N PRO A 125 -6.79 -8.24 -9.81
CA PRO A 125 -6.77 -7.01 -9.04
C PRO A 125 -7.25 -5.82 -9.86
N ASP A 126 -7.98 -4.93 -9.21
CA ASP A 126 -8.11 -3.56 -9.68
C ASP A 126 -6.76 -2.86 -9.65
N ARG A 127 -6.66 -1.72 -10.32
CA ARG A 127 -5.43 -0.92 -10.27
C ARG A 127 -5.16 -0.43 -8.85
N LEU A 128 -3.91 -0.43 -8.44
CA LEU A 128 -3.44 -0.04 -7.10
C LEU A 128 -3.77 1.43 -6.76
N ASP A 129 -3.99 2.26 -7.78
CA ASP A 129 -4.34 3.68 -7.67
C ASP A 129 -5.85 3.96 -7.76
N THR A 130 -6.68 2.92 -7.73
CA THR A 130 -8.15 3.02 -7.71
C THR A 130 -8.73 2.62 -6.35
N ASN A 131 -10.01 2.92 -6.10
CA ASN A 131 -10.70 2.64 -4.82
C ASN A 131 -9.94 3.11 -3.57
N LEU A 132 -9.15 4.19 -3.69
CA LEU A 132 -8.35 4.70 -2.58
C LEU A 132 -9.28 5.14 -1.44
N ARG A 133 -8.93 4.76 -0.21
CA ARG A 133 -9.76 5.01 1.00
C ARG A 133 -10.25 6.46 1.12
N PHE A 134 -9.44 7.43 0.71
CA PHE A 134 -9.79 8.85 0.86
C PHE A 134 -10.56 9.44 -0.32
N SER A 135 -10.70 8.71 -1.44
CA SER A 135 -11.38 9.18 -2.65
C SER A 135 -12.87 9.49 -2.42
N VAL A 136 -13.50 8.79 -1.47
CA VAL A 136 -14.93 8.93 -1.13
C VAL A 136 -15.19 9.94 0.00
N LEU A 137 -14.15 10.54 0.58
CA LEU A 137 -14.35 11.49 1.69
C LEU A 137 -15.01 12.79 1.19
N PRO A 138 -15.84 13.43 2.03
CA PRO A 138 -16.44 14.71 1.70
C PRO A 138 -15.38 15.76 1.33
N LYS A 139 -15.60 16.46 0.22
CA LYS A 139 -14.73 17.57 -0.25
C LYS A 139 -15.11 18.92 0.36
N ARG A 140 -16.25 18.98 1.05
CA ARG A 140 -16.78 20.17 1.73
C ARG A 140 -17.02 19.82 3.21
N PRO A 141 -17.05 20.82 4.11
CA PRO A 141 -17.45 20.60 5.49
C PRO A 141 -18.80 19.88 5.55
N VAL A 142 -18.91 18.96 6.52
CA VAL A 142 -20.15 18.25 6.82
C VAL A 142 -20.61 18.67 8.20
N ASP A 143 -21.92 18.82 8.37
CA ASP A 143 -22.50 19.09 9.67
C ASP A 143 -22.38 17.84 10.55
N VAL A 144 -21.73 17.99 11.70
CA VAL A 144 -21.50 16.91 12.66
C VAL A 144 -22.07 17.31 14.02
N GLU A 145 -22.76 16.38 14.69
CA GLU A 145 -23.29 16.60 16.04
C GLU A 145 -22.17 16.79 17.06
N PHE A 146 -21.13 15.96 16.94
CA PHE A 146 -19.91 16.06 17.73
C PHE A 146 -18.79 16.60 16.85
N GLY A 147 -18.37 17.83 17.12
CA GLY A 147 -17.26 18.47 16.41
C GLY A 147 -15.91 17.79 16.66
N TYR A 148 -14.92 18.18 15.87
CA TYR A 148 -13.52 17.72 15.98
C TYR A 148 -12.60 18.91 16.29
N PRO A 149 -12.56 19.42 17.54
CA PRO A 149 -11.82 20.65 17.87
C PRO A 149 -10.32 20.56 17.56
N GLN A 150 -9.72 19.39 17.75
CA GLN A 150 -8.31 19.12 17.44
C GLN A 150 -7.99 19.14 15.94
N ASP A 151 -9.03 19.12 15.09
CA ASP A 151 -8.96 19.21 13.63
C ASP A 151 -9.56 20.52 13.12
N GLY A 152 -9.83 21.50 13.99
CA GLY A 152 -10.51 22.73 13.60
C GLY A 152 -11.94 22.51 13.06
N GLY A 153 -12.59 21.41 13.47
CA GLY A 153 -13.89 20.99 12.95
C GLY A 153 -13.84 20.19 11.65
N ASP A 154 -12.65 19.91 11.09
CA ASP A 154 -12.50 19.14 9.85
C ASP A 154 -12.73 17.63 10.06
N PHE A 155 -13.95 17.18 9.80
CA PHE A 155 -14.31 15.76 9.82
C PHE A 155 -13.44 14.92 8.86
N ALA A 156 -13.21 15.38 7.62
CA ALA A 156 -12.45 14.61 6.64
C ALA A 156 -10.97 14.49 7.07
N GLY A 157 -10.41 15.57 7.63
CA GLY A 157 -9.11 15.59 8.29
C GLY A 157 -9.01 14.58 9.42
N ALA A 158 -10.00 14.57 10.33
CA ALA A 158 -10.06 13.63 11.44
C ALA A 158 -10.09 12.16 10.97
N VAL A 159 -10.91 11.85 9.95
CA VAL A 159 -11.00 10.50 9.37
C VAL A 159 -9.67 10.06 8.74
N ARG A 160 -8.91 10.96 8.12
CA ARG A 160 -7.59 10.64 7.53
C ARG A 160 -6.55 10.20 8.55
N ARG A 161 -6.69 10.59 9.82
CA ARG A 161 -5.81 10.11 10.91
C ARG A 161 -6.12 8.67 11.32
N CYS A 162 -7.32 8.17 11.03
CA CYS A 162 -7.70 6.82 11.40
C CYS A 162 -6.89 5.78 10.62
N VAL A 163 -6.18 4.92 11.34
CA VAL A 163 -5.40 3.81 10.76
C VAL A 163 -6.19 2.50 10.66
N GLY A 164 -7.50 2.53 10.91
CA GLY A 164 -8.39 1.36 10.78
C GLY A 164 -8.46 0.45 12.01
N VAL A 165 -7.85 0.84 13.13
CA VAL A 165 -7.82 0.03 14.38
C VAL A 165 -8.95 0.37 15.35
N ALA A 166 -9.96 1.12 14.92
CA ALA A 166 -11.09 1.57 15.72
C ALA A 166 -10.72 2.29 17.05
N LYS A 167 -9.51 2.87 17.15
CA LYS A 167 -9.06 3.71 18.28
C LYS A 167 -9.11 5.19 17.95
N CYS A 168 -10.20 5.64 17.33
CA CYS A 168 -10.47 7.06 17.17
C CYS A 168 -10.99 7.59 18.51
N ARG A 169 -10.18 8.37 19.22
CA ARG A 169 -10.54 9.11 20.43
C ARG A 169 -10.27 10.58 20.20
#